data_AF-A0A0K2RPX3-F1
#
_entry.id   AF-A0A0K2RPX3-F1
#
_cell.length_a   1.000
_cell.length_b   1.000
_cell.length_c   1.000
_cell.angle_alpha   90.00
_cell.angle_beta   90.00
_cell.angle_gamma   90.00
#
_symmetry.space_group_name_H-M   'P 1'
#
loop_
_entity.id
_entity.type
_entity.pdbx_description
1 polymer ?
#
loop_
_entity_poly.entity_id
_entity_poly.type
_entity_poly.pdbx_seq_one_letter_code
_entity_poly.pdbx_strand_id
1 'polypeptide(L)'
;MVTHGHPPPMSASELIGDPPKALAAVADLGEEPEPWMLAARKAGVKLFGDAGWDPTGAWSSKRLDQLSNFHAFMPNQREAMAFTGKDNPWSALYTLADRVPVAVVTLGAQGAMAVDSETGEEEWVPSLPVTAYDPTGAGDCFGAAFVVGCLAGWPLGDRLRFANLCASLAVQEVGGSLAAPGWGDIADWWQRANARRERQSSQWLKRFAFLEDIVADVPPGPNVVQRPRSPTTPTPERAPPSRTTRGPWRH
;
A
#
# COMPACT_ATOMS: atom_id res chain seq x y z
N MET A 1 1.19 1.78 16.94
CA MET A 1 0.72 3.12 16.52
C MET A 1 -0.79 3.05 16.51
N VAL A 2 -1.46 3.80 17.39
CA VAL A 2 -2.93 3.83 17.48
C VAL A 2 -3.36 5.11 16.80
N THR A 3 -3.89 5.00 15.58
CA THR A 3 -4.51 6.12 14.88
C THR A 3 -5.82 6.48 15.59
N HIS A 4 -5.91 7.72 16.10
CA HIS A 4 -7.16 8.25 16.65
C HIS A 4 -7.90 8.98 15.53
N GLY A 5 -9.17 8.62 15.28
CA GLY A 5 -10.05 9.30 14.34
C GLY A 5 -11.25 9.93 15.05
N HIS A 6 -11.73 11.07 14.57
CA HIS A 6 -12.99 11.68 15.00
C HIS A 6 -14.01 11.61 13.86
N PRO A 7 -15.31 11.42 14.16
CA PRO A 7 -16.34 11.50 13.14
C PRO A 7 -16.28 12.88 12.46
N PRO A 8 -16.32 12.94 11.12
CA PRO A 8 -16.25 14.21 10.40
C PRO A 8 -17.48 15.07 10.72
N PRO A 9 -17.36 16.41 10.67
CA PRO A 9 -18.45 17.34 11.01
C PRO A 9 -19.63 17.29 10.02
N MET A 10 -19.42 16.68 8.85
CA MET A 10 -20.44 16.42 7.82
C MET A 10 -20.11 15.11 7.11
N SER A 11 -21.13 14.49 6.50
CA SER A 11 -20.96 13.28 5.70
C SER A 11 -20.17 13.55 4.41
N ALA A 12 -19.56 12.53 3.82
CA ALA A 12 -18.87 12.72 2.54
C ALA A 12 -19.87 13.04 1.43
N SER A 13 -21.10 12.51 1.51
CA SER A 13 -22.21 12.87 0.62
C SER A 13 -22.53 14.37 0.62
N GLU A 14 -22.60 14.99 1.80
CA GLU A 14 -22.85 16.44 1.92
C GLU A 14 -21.68 17.27 1.38
N LEU A 15 -20.45 16.78 1.56
CA LEU A 15 -19.25 17.46 1.06
C LEU A 15 -19.12 17.36 -0.48
N ILE A 16 -19.42 16.18 -1.04
CA ILE A 16 -19.24 15.89 -2.47
C ILE A 16 -20.42 16.45 -3.29
N GLY A 17 -21.65 16.33 -2.80
CA GLY A 17 -22.85 16.72 -3.54
C GLY A 17 -23.03 15.88 -4.81
N ASP A 18 -22.96 16.52 -5.98
CA ASP A 18 -22.97 15.82 -7.27
C ASP A 18 -21.52 15.48 -7.68
N PRO A 19 -21.14 14.19 -7.72
CA PRO A 19 -19.76 13.80 -7.96
C PRO A 19 -19.30 14.22 -9.37
N PRO A 20 -18.06 14.71 -9.52
CA PRO A 20 -17.53 15.07 -10.83
C PRO A 20 -17.37 13.84 -11.72
N LYS A 21 -17.27 14.05 -13.04
CA LYS A 21 -16.91 12.97 -13.98
C LYS A 21 -15.54 12.41 -13.62
N ALA A 22 -15.49 11.13 -13.31
CA ALA A 22 -14.28 10.41 -12.97
C ALA A 22 -14.30 9.00 -13.58
N LEU A 23 -13.12 8.36 -13.71
CA LEU A 23 -13.03 6.95 -14.08
C LEU A 23 -13.06 6.03 -12.84
N ALA A 24 -12.56 6.55 -11.71
CA ALA A 24 -12.47 5.84 -10.45
C ALA A 24 -12.74 6.78 -9.29
N ALA A 25 -13.20 6.23 -8.17
CA ALA A 25 -13.26 6.90 -6.88
C ALA A 25 -12.88 5.91 -5.78
N VAL A 26 -12.29 6.41 -4.69
CA VAL A 26 -12.01 5.65 -3.48
C VAL A 26 -13.05 6.02 -2.42
N ALA A 27 -13.59 5.03 -1.71
CA ALA A 27 -14.55 5.24 -0.65
C ALA A 27 -14.36 4.24 0.49
N ASP A 28 -14.65 4.67 1.71
CA ASP A 28 -14.63 3.82 2.88
C ASP A 28 -15.80 2.84 2.88
N LEU A 29 -15.58 1.64 3.41
CA LEU A 29 -16.61 0.64 3.59
C LEU A 29 -17.49 0.96 4.81
N GLY A 30 -18.61 1.65 4.56
CA GLY A 30 -19.67 1.90 5.54
C GLY A 30 -20.63 0.71 5.74
N GLU A 31 -21.51 0.82 6.74
CA GLU A 31 -22.62 -0.14 6.91
C GLU A 31 -23.70 0.02 5.84
N GLU A 32 -23.87 1.25 5.37
CA GLU A 32 -24.80 1.62 4.30
C GLU A 32 -24.03 2.37 3.21
N PRO A 33 -24.41 2.21 1.94
CA PRO A 33 -23.76 2.89 0.84
C PRO A 33 -24.16 4.37 0.83
N GLU A 34 -23.19 5.25 0.68
CA GLU A 34 -23.48 6.67 0.58
C GLU A 34 -24.11 7.04 -0.78
N PRO A 35 -25.07 7.98 -0.83
CA PRO A 35 -25.74 8.39 -2.06
C PRO A 35 -24.80 8.77 -3.22
N TRP A 36 -23.70 9.47 -2.93
CA TRP A 36 -22.73 9.87 -3.96
C TRP A 36 -22.06 8.66 -4.62
N MET A 37 -21.81 7.58 -3.86
CA MET A 37 -21.21 6.35 -4.38
C MET A 37 -22.15 5.67 -5.36
N LEU A 38 -23.44 5.58 -5.00
CA LEU A 38 -24.47 4.99 -5.86
C LEU A 38 -24.63 5.81 -7.15
N ALA A 39 -24.60 7.14 -7.05
CA ALA A 39 -24.64 8.03 -8.21
C ALA A 39 -23.39 7.86 -9.11
N ALA A 40 -22.19 7.84 -8.54
CA ALA A 40 -20.94 7.61 -9.24
C ALA A 40 -20.92 6.25 -9.96
N ARG A 41 -21.33 5.18 -9.28
CA ARG A 41 -21.44 3.84 -9.87
C ARG A 41 -22.41 3.80 -11.05
N LYS A 42 -23.58 4.44 -10.92
CA LYS A 42 -24.56 4.55 -12.02
C LYS A 42 -24.00 5.31 -13.22
N ALA A 43 -23.07 6.24 -13.00
CA ALA A 43 -22.34 6.95 -14.04
C ALA A 43 -21.15 6.16 -14.63
N GLY A 44 -20.91 4.93 -14.18
CA GLY A 44 -19.83 4.06 -14.68
C GLY A 44 -18.49 4.23 -13.96
N VAL A 45 -18.45 4.97 -12.84
CA VAL A 45 -17.23 5.11 -12.03
C VAL A 45 -16.90 3.78 -11.34
N LYS A 46 -15.65 3.34 -11.43
CA LYS A 46 -15.15 2.19 -10.66
C LYS A 46 -14.89 2.62 -9.21
N LEU A 47 -15.60 2.02 -8.26
CA LEU A 47 -15.40 2.30 -6.82
C LEU A 47 -14.36 1.37 -6.23
N PHE A 48 -13.35 1.92 -5.57
CA PHE A 48 -12.32 1.18 -4.85
C PHE A 48 -12.53 1.36 -3.35
N GLY A 49 -12.73 0.26 -2.65
CA GLY A 49 -13.07 0.24 -1.24
C GLY A 49 -11.84 0.22 -0.36
N ASP A 50 -11.81 1.14 0.60
CA ASP A 50 -10.93 1.07 1.76
C ASP A 50 -11.73 0.53 2.97
N ALA A 51 -11.04 -0.13 3.91
CA ALA A 51 -11.65 -0.66 5.12
C ALA A 51 -12.29 0.44 5.98
N GLY A 52 -11.77 1.67 5.87
CA GLY A 52 -12.15 2.80 6.70
C GLY A 52 -11.82 2.56 8.18
N TRP A 53 -12.22 3.50 9.03
CA TRP A 53 -12.04 3.39 10.47
C TRP A 53 -13.30 2.85 11.17
N ASP A 54 -13.16 1.77 11.94
CA ASP A 54 -14.21 1.30 12.85
C ASP A 54 -13.87 1.60 14.32
N PRO A 55 -14.48 2.64 14.95
CA PRO A 55 -14.26 2.96 16.36
C PRO A 55 -14.67 1.81 17.30
N THR A 56 -15.63 1.00 16.86
CA THR A 56 -16.22 -0.05 17.70
C THR A 56 -15.40 -1.32 17.67
N GLY A 57 -14.55 -1.49 16.66
CA GLY A 57 -13.85 -2.74 16.37
C GLY A 57 -14.79 -3.93 16.14
N ALA A 58 -16.07 -3.68 15.88
CA ALA A 58 -17.06 -4.72 15.65
C ALA A 58 -16.90 -5.37 14.28
N TRP A 59 -16.31 -4.65 13.31
CA TRP A 59 -16.03 -5.11 11.94
C TRP A 59 -17.22 -5.89 11.35
N SER A 60 -18.41 -5.31 11.52
CA SER A 60 -19.70 -5.96 11.27
C SER A 60 -19.74 -6.63 9.91
N SER A 61 -20.13 -7.90 9.86
CA SER A 61 -20.30 -8.64 8.61
C SER A 61 -21.32 -7.99 7.67
N LYS A 62 -22.23 -7.14 8.18
CA LYS A 62 -23.15 -6.34 7.35
C LYS A 62 -22.43 -5.39 6.40
N ARG A 63 -21.24 -4.89 6.78
CA ARG A 63 -20.42 -4.05 5.90
C ARG A 63 -19.97 -4.83 4.66
N LEU A 64 -19.78 -6.15 4.78
CA LEU A 64 -19.40 -6.99 3.64
C LEU A 64 -20.51 -7.09 2.58
N ASP A 65 -21.77 -6.87 2.94
CA ASP A 65 -22.88 -6.86 1.97
C ASP A 65 -22.74 -5.68 0.98
N GLN A 66 -22.10 -4.59 1.43
CA GLN A 66 -21.86 -3.40 0.61
C GLN A 66 -20.75 -3.57 -0.43
N LEU A 67 -19.92 -4.62 -0.33
CA LEU A 67 -18.84 -4.89 -1.27
C LEU A 67 -19.32 -5.10 -2.71
N SER A 68 -20.58 -5.51 -2.88
CA SER A 68 -21.24 -5.61 -4.19
C SER A 68 -21.35 -4.27 -4.95
N ASN A 69 -21.14 -3.14 -4.27
CA ASN A 69 -21.09 -1.81 -4.86
C ASN A 69 -19.69 -1.42 -5.36
N PHE A 70 -18.65 -2.14 -4.95
CA PHE A 70 -17.27 -1.82 -5.26
C PHE A 70 -16.74 -2.67 -6.43
N HIS A 71 -15.79 -2.11 -7.18
CA HIS A 71 -14.99 -2.83 -8.17
C HIS A 71 -13.84 -3.58 -7.49
N ALA A 72 -13.19 -2.95 -6.51
CA ALA A 72 -12.12 -3.58 -5.74
C ALA A 72 -12.24 -3.25 -4.25
N PHE A 73 -11.73 -4.12 -3.38
CA PHE A 73 -11.61 -3.87 -1.93
C PHE A 73 -10.21 -4.26 -1.46
N MET A 74 -9.54 -3.38 -0.73
CA MET A 74 -8.09 -3.49 -0.49
C MET A 74 -7.67 -3.40 1.01
N PRO A 75 -8.29 -4.16 1.92
CA PRO A 75 -7.93 -4.15 3.34
C PRO A 75 -6.51 -4.68 3.57
N ASN A 76 -5.94 -4.38 4.74
CA ASN A 76 -4.82 -5.15 5.25
C ASN A 76 -5.27 -6.48 5.86
N GLN A 77 -4.33 -7.41 6.09
CA GLN A 77 -4.63 -8.74 6.64
C GLN A 77 -5.43 -8.71 7.94
N ARG A 78 -5.20 -7.74 8.83
CA ARG A 78 -5.91 -7.68 10.12
C ARG A 78 -7.36 -7.29 9.91
N GLU A 79 -7.61 -6.30 9.07
CA GLU A 79 -8.95 -5.87 8.66
C GLU A 79 -9.68 -6.98 7.92
N ALA A 80 -9.04 -7.59 6.92
CA ALA A 80 -9.61 -8.69 6.14
C ALA A 80 -10.05 -9.86 7.04
N MET A 81 -9.18 -10.27 7.97
CA MET A 81 -9.49 -11.33 8.94
C MET A 81 -10.59 -10.91 9.91
N ALA A 82 -10.60 -9.65 10.37
CA ALA A 82 -11.63 -9.14 11.28
C ALA A 82 -13.01 -9.11 10.60
N PHE A 83 -13.12 -8.55 9.40
CA PHE A 83 -14.38 -8.51 8.64
C PHE A 83 -14.95 -9.91 8.34
N THR A 84 -14.07 -10.84 7.97
CA THR A 84 -14.48 -12.18 7.51
C THR A 84 -14.59 -13.23 8.62
N GLY A 85 -14.08 -12.91 9.82
CA GLY A 85 -13.97 -13.86 10.94
C GLY A 85 -13.02 -15.03 10.67
N LYS A 86 -12.10 -14.89 9.71
CA LYS A 86 -11.12 -15.94 9.34
C LYS A 86 -9.83 -15.79 10.14
N ASP A 87 -9.14 -16.91 10.32
CA ASP A 87 -7.91 -17.01 11.11
C ASP A 87 -6.63 -16.86 10.27
N ASN A 88 -6.75 -16.84 8.94
CA ASN A 88 -5.63 -16.67 8.03
C ASN A 88 -5.99 -15.75 6.84
N PRO A 89 -5.00 -15.02 6.32
CA PRO A 89 -5.23 -14.06 5.24
C PRO A 89 -5.78 -14.69 3.94
N TRP A 90 -5.35 -15.89 3.56
CA TRP A 90 -5.83 -16.55 2.32
C TRP A 90 -7.32 -16.87 2.38
N SER A 91 -7.78 -17.42 3.50
CA SER A 91 -9.20 -17.70 3.71
C SER A 91 -10.03 -16.42 3.77
N ALA A 92 -9.48 -15.33 4.33
CA ALA A 92 -10.10 -14.02 4.28
C ALA A 92 -10.20 -13.51 2.84
N LEU A 93 -9.11 -13.58 2.06
CA LEU A 93 -9.08 -13.17 0.65
C LEU A 93 -10.16 -13.87 -0.17
N TYR A 94 -10.28 -15.19 -0.10
CA TYR A 94 -11.32 -15.92 -0.85
C TYR A 94 -12.73 -15.54 -0.41
N THR A 95 -12.95 -15.33 0.90
CA THR A 95 -14.24 -14.85 1.41
C THR A 95 -14.59 -13.46 0.85
N LEU A 96 -13.60 -12.59 0.67
CA LEU A 96 -13.80 -11.29 0.04
C LEU A 96 -14.04 -11.42 -1.47
N ALA A 97 -13.30 -12.29 -2.16
CA ALA A 97 -13.42 -12.52 -3.60
C ALA A 97 -14.81 -13.04 -4.03
N ASP A 98 -15.52 -13.72 -3.12
CA ASP A 98 -16.92 -14.10 -3.32
C ASP A 98 -17.90 -12.90 -3.32
N ARG A 99 -17.45 -11.70 -2.91
CA ARG A 99 -18.30 -10.53 -2.63
C ARG A 99 -17.92 -9.27 -3.40
N VAL A 100 -16.68 -9.17 -3.89
CA VAL A 100 -16.18 -8.05 -4.68
C VAL A 100 -15.46 -8.58 -5.93
N PRO A 101 -15.53 -7.92 -7.09
CA PRO A 101 -14.87 -8.39 -8.31
C PRO A 101 -13.35 -8.53 -8.16
N VAL A 102 -12.69 -7.58 -7.49
CA VAL A 102 -11.24 -7.64 -7.22
C VAL A 102 -10.97 -7.51 -5.72
N ALA A 103 -10.63 -8.63 -5.07
CA ALA A 103 -10.27 -8.63 -3.66
C ALA A 103 -8.74 -8.54 -3.52
N VAL A 104 -8.25 -7.61 -2.71
CA VAL A 104 -6.82 -7.45 -2.41
C VAL A 104 -6.61 -7.49 -0.91
N VAL A 105 -5.57 -8.18 -0.45
CA VAL A 105 -5.17 -8.18 0.97
C VAL A 105 -3.69 -7.81 1.07
N THR A 106 -3.41 -6.69 1.73
CA THR A 106 -2.02 -6.27 1.99
C THR A 106 -1.45 -6.95 3.24
N LEU A 107 -0.19 -7.39 3.15
CA LEU A 107 0.52 -8.20 4.15
C LEU A 107 1.73 -7.46 4.75
N GLY A 108 1.81 -6.14 4.56
CA GLY A 108 2.94 -5.31 4.98
C GLY A 108 4.25 -5.77 4.34
N ALA A 109 5.26 -6.09 5.16
CA ALA A 109 6.56 -6.54 4.67
C ALA A 109 6.52 -7.87 3.88
N GLN A 110 5.44 -8.65 3.97
CA GLN A 110 5.26 -9.88 3.19
C GLN A 110 4.66 -9.64 1.81
N GLY A 111 4.28 -8.39 1.48
CA GLY A 111 3.76 -8.00 0.18
C GLY A 111 2.24 -7.90 0.15
N ALA A 112 1.63 -8.40 -0.92
CA ALA A 112 0.18 -8.36 -1.11
C ALA A 112 -0.28 -9.56 -1.95
N MET A 113 -1.55 -9.93 -1.81
CA MET A 113 -2.21 -10.95 -2.63
C MET A 113 -3.57 -10.47 -3.09
N ALA A 114 -4.04 -11.00 -4.21
CA ALA A 114 -5.33 -10.65 -4.76
C ALA A 114 -5.95 -11.77 -5.60
N VAL A 115 -7.26 -11.70 -5.74
CA VAL A 115 -8.07 -12.45 -6.69
C VAL A 115 -8.85 -11.44 -7.53
N ASP A 116 -8.74 -11.55 -8.85
CA ASP A 116 -9.59 -10.86 -9.81
C ASP A 116 -10.58 -11.88 -10.37
N SER A 117 -11.80 -11.87 -9.82
CA SER A 117 -12.86 -12.81 -10.19
C SER A 117 -13.40 -12.55 -11.61
N GLU A 118 -13.12 -11.39 -12.21
CA GLU A 118 -13.52 -11.06 -13.58
C GLU A 118 -12.57 -11.71 -14.61
N THR A 119 -11.27 -11.74 -14.32
CA THR A 119 -10.26 -12.36 -15.19
C THR A 119 -9.93 -13.81 -14.82
N GLY A 120 -10.23 -14.21 -13.58
CA GLY A 120 -9.82 -15.48 -13.00
C GLY A 120 -8.36 -15.50 -12.54
N GLU A 121 -7.68 -14.35 -12.51
CA GLU A 121 -6.30 -14.24 -12.03
C GLU A 121 -6.25 -14.30 -10.49
N GLU A 122 -5.25 -15.03 -9.97
CA GLU A 122 -4.91 -15.08 -8.56
C GLU A 122 -3.40 -14.87 -8.42
N GLU A 123 -3.00 -13.90 -7.60
CA GLU A 123 -1.61 -13.48 -7.51
C GLU A 123 -1.20 -13.21 -6.06
N TRP A 124 0.04 -13.57 -5.73
CA TRP A 124 0.75 -13.10 -4.55
C TRP A 124 2.10 -12.55 -4.96
N VAL A 125 2.41 -11.35 -4.48
CA VAL A 125 3.65 -10.65 -4.81
C VAL A 125 4.37 -10.21 -3.53
N PRO A 126 5.67 -10.51 -3.38
CA PRO A 126 6.43 -10.10 -2.21
C PRO A 126 6.63 -8.58 -2.20
N SER A 127 6.79 -8.00 -1.00
CA SER A 127 7.15 -6.59 -0.87
C SER A 127 8.60 -6.33 -1.31
N LEU A 128 8.92 -5.08 -1.63
CA LEU A 128 10.30 -4.65 -1.83
C LEU A 128 10.99 -4.59 -0.46
N PRO A 129 12.15 -5.26 -0.27
CA PRO A 129 12.89 -5.17 0.97
C PRO A 129 13.47 -3.75 1.15
N VAL A 130 12.82 -2.96 2.01
CA VAL A 130 13.20 -1.58 2.34
C VAL A 130 13.30 -1.40 3.85
N THR A 131 14.08 -0.42 4.28
CA THR A 131 14.03 0.07 5.67
C THR A 131 12.89 1.06 5.79
N ALA A 132 11.82 0.67 6.49
CA ALA A 132 10.68 1.55 6.74
C ALA A 132 11.00 2.55 7.87
N TYR A 133 10.87 3.85 7.59
CA TYR A 133 11.01 4.93 8.55
C TYR A 133 9.65 5.41 9.07
N ASP A 134 8.67 5.58 8.18
CA ASP A 134 7.32 6.03 8.51
C ASP A 134 6.29 5.22 7.70
N PRO A 135 5.49 4.33 8.31
CA PRO A 135 4.49 3.55 7.59
C PRO A 135 3.21 4.36 7.27
N THR A 136 3.11 5.60 7.74
CA THR A 136 1.93 6.46 7.51
C THR A 136 1.73 6.68 6.01
N GLY A 137 0.49 6.53 5.53
CA GLY A 137 0.15 6.74 4.11
C GLY A 137 0.59 5.63 3.15
N ALA A 138 1.21 4.55 3.64
CA ALA A 138 1.60 3.41 2.80
C ALA A 138 0.39 2.73 2.13
N GLY A 139 -0.71 2.60 2.87
CA GLY A 139 -1.99 2.08 2.36
C GLY A 139 -2.59 2.97 1.28
N ASP A 140 -2.59 4.29 1.49
CA ASP A 140 -3.07 5.26 0.50
C ASP A 140 -2.23 5.21 -0.79
N CYS A 141 -0.90 5.15 -0.66
CA CYS A 141 0.00 5.02 -1.80
C CYS A 141 -0.21 3.70 -2.55
N PHE A 142 -0.42 2.60 -1.81
CA PHE A 142 -0.75 1.31 -2.40
C PHE A 142 -2.07 1.39 -3.18
N GLY A 143 -3.13 1.88 -2.55
CA GLY A 143 -4.46 1.98 -3.14
C GLY A 143 -4.46 2.86 -4.39
N ALA A 144 -3.84 4.04 -4.34
CA ALA A 144 -3.73 4.93 -5.49
C ALA A 144 -2.97 4.28 -6.66
N ALA A 145 -1.85 3.62 -6.38
CA ALA A 145 -1.07 2.92 -7.40
C ALA A 145 -1.81 1.71 -7.98
N PHE A 146 -2.58 0.98 -7.17
CA PHE A 146 -3.42 -0.11 -7.63
C PHE A 146 -4.55 0.39 -8.56
N VAL A 147 -5.18 1.51 -8.22
CA VAL A 147 -6.16 2.21 -9.09
C VAL A 147 -5.54 2.56 -10.44
N VAL A 148 -4.31 3.11 -10.46
CA VAL A 148 -3.59 3.42 -11.69
C VAL A 148 -3.41 2.17 -12.55
N GLY A 149 -2.95 1.06 -11.97
CA GLY A 149 -2.78 -0.21 -12.69
C GLY A 149 -4.10 -0.79 -13.22
N CYS A 150 -5.19 -0.70 -12.45
CA CYS A 150 -6.52 -1.12 -12.89
C CYS A 150 -7.03 -0.28 -14.06
N LEU A 151 -6.84 1.04 -14.02
CA LEU A 151 -7.28 1.96 -15.09
C LEU A 151 -6.41 1.81 -16.35
N ALA A 152 -5.13 1.47 -16.20
CA ALA A 152 -4.22 1.17 -17.31
C ALA A 152 -4.42 -0.24 -17.92
N GLY A 153 -5.27 -1.07 -17.31
CA GLY A 153 -5.57 -2.41 -17.81
C GLY A 153 -4.41 -3.41 -17.67
N TRP A 154 -3.52 -3.22 -16.70
CA TRP A 154 -2.40 -4.13 -16.47
C TRP A 154 -2.85 -5.51 -15.97
N PRO A 155 -2.07 -6.59 -16.15
CA PRO A 155 -2.32 -7.87 -15.49
C PRO A 155 -2.31 -7.73 -13.96
N LEU A 156 -3.08 -8.57 -13.25
CA LEU A 156 -3.25 -8.45 -11.79
C LEU A 156 -1.91 -8.40 -11.04
N GLY A 157 -0.96 -9.25 -11.43
CA GLY A 157 0.36 -9.30 -10.83
C GLY A 157 1.13 -7.98 -10.97
N ASP A 158 0.99 -7.28 -12.09
CA ASP A 158 1.69 -6.01 -12.34
C ASP A 158 1.03 -4.85 -11.58
N ARG A 159 -0.32 -4.86 -11.46
CA ARG A 159 -1.05 -3.94 -10.58
C ARG A 159 -0.53 -4.04 -9.14
N LEU A 160 -0.41 -5.27 -8.62
CA LEU A 160 0.08 -5.50 -7.26
C LEU A 160 1.55 -5.14 -7.08
N ARG A 161 2.42 -5.48 -8.06
CA ARG A 161 3.85 -5.14 -8.00
C ARG A 161 4.05 -3.63 -8.01
N PHE A 162 3.33 -2.91 -8.86
CA PHE A 162 3.39 -1.46 -8.91
C PHE A 162 2.91 -0.83 -7.59
N ALA A 163 1.80 -1.31 -7.05
CA ALA A 163 1.27 -0.83 -5.77
C ALA A 163 2.24 -1.09 -4.61
N ASN A 164 2.83 -2.29 -4.53
CA ASN A 164 3.87 -2.62 -3.55
C ASN A 164 5.11 -1.73 -3.70
N LEU A 165 5.57 -1.47 -4.93
CA LEU A 165 6.70 -0.58 -5.17
C LEU A 165 6.41 0.82 -4.65
N CYS A 166 5.25 1.38 -5.00
CA CYS A 166 4.88 2.74 -4.60
C CYS A 166 4.80 2.87 -3.07
N ALA A 167 4.14 1.92 -2.40
CA ALA A 167 4.08 1.88 -0.94
C ALA A 167 5.46 1.72 -0.31
N SER A 168 6.33 0.86 -0.87
CA SER A 168 7.68 0.63 -0.34
C SER A 168 8.60 1.84 -0.50
N LEU A 169 8.43 2.64 -1.57
CA LEU A 169 9.14 3.90 -1.73
C LEU A 169 8.61 4.95 -0.74
N ALA A 170 7.29 5.02 -0.53
CA ALA A 170 6.69 5.97 0.40
C ALA A 170 7.16 5.76 1.85
N VAL A 171 7.24 4.52 2.34
CA VAL A 171 7.65 4.26 3.73
C VAL A 171 9.11 4.59 4.05
N GLN A 172 9.93 4.90 3.03
CA GLN A 172 11.33 5.30 3.21
C GLN A 172 11.50 6.80 3.48
N GLU A 173 10.42 7.59 3.42
CA GLU A 173 10.43 9.02 3.69
C GLU A 173 9.47 9.33 4.85
N VAL A 174 9.75 10.41 5.59
CA VAL A 174 8.86 10.88 6.65
C VAL A 174 7.84 11.85 6.05
N GLY A 175 6.54 11.67 6.32
CA GLY A 175 5.54 12.67 5.93
C GLY A 175 4.20 12.16 5.38
N GLY A 176 3.84 10.88 5.56
CA GLY A 176 2.54 10.38 5.12
C GLY A 176 2.32 10.53 3.61
N SER A 177 1.24 11.20 3.20
CA SER A 177 0.90 11.40 1.77
C SER A 177 1.95 12.22 0.98
N LEU A 178 2.77 13.04 1.64
CA LEU A 178 3.86 13.77 0.99
C LEU A 178 5.02 12.86 0.55
N ALA A 179 5.05 11.62 1.03
CA ALA A 179 6.02 10.60 0.65
C ALA A 179 5.61 9.80 -0.60
N ALA A 180 4.42 10.04 -1.17
CA ALA A 180 3.99 9.34 -2.38
C ALA A 180 5.00 9.55 -3.52
N PRO A 181 5.53 8.48 -4.14
CA PRO A 181 6.53 8.62 -5.20
C PRO A 181 5.90 9.19 -6.48
N GLY A 182 6.64 10.06 -7.16
CA GLY A 182 6.33 10.46 -8.52
C GLY A 182 6.92 9.49 -9.55
N TRP A 183 6.56 9.69 -10.83
CA TRP A 183 7.12 8.92 -11.93
C TRP A 183 8.65 8.98 -12.01
N GLY A 184 9.26 10.12 -11.66
CA GLY A 184 10.72 10.28 -11.58
C GLY A 184 11.35 9.39 -10.51
N ASP A 185 10.74 9.27 -9.32
CA ASP A 185 11.24 8.41 -8.26
C ASP A 185 11.20 6.92 -8.65
N ILE A 186 10.13 6.53 -9.37
CA ILE A 186 9.94 5.17 -9.89
C ILE A 186 10.96 4.87 -11.00
N ALA A 187 11.17 5.81 -11.93
CA ALA A 187 12.17 5.69 -12.99
C ALA A 187 13.60 5.59 -12.40
N ASP A 188 13.94 6.44 -11.43
CA ASP A 188 15.22 6.43 -10.73
C ASP A 188 15.43 5.12 -9.96
N TRP A 189 14.37 4.58 -9.34
CA TRP A 189 14.44 3.27 -8.70
C TRP A 189 14.73 2.17 -9.73
N TRP A 190 13.99 2.14 -10.83
CA TRP A 190 14.14 1.12 -11.87
C TRP A 190 15.53 1.14 -12.52
N GLN A 191 16.04 2.33 -12.86
CA GLN A 191 17.38 2.50 -13.42
C GLN A 191 18.47 2.05 -12.43
N ARG A 192 18.39 2.48 -11.16
CA ARG A 192 19.37 2.08 -10.12
C ARG A 192 19.34 0.59 -9.85
N ALA A 193 18.15 -0.02 -9.88
CA ALA A 193 17.98 -1.45 -9.68
C ALA A 193 18.63 -2.26 -10.81
N ASN A 194 18.53 -1.79 -12.06
CA ASN A 194 19.15 -2.43 -13.23
C ASN A 194 20.65 -2.12 -13.41
N ALA A 195 21.16 -1.01 -12.88
CA ALA A 195 22.57 -0.63 -12.99
C ALA A 195 23.53 -1.51 -12.16
N ARG A 196 23.02 -2.24 -11.16
CA ARG A 196 23.84 -3.09 -10.28
C ARG A 196 24.33 -4.34 -11.04
N ARG A 197 25.60 -4.31 -11.45
CA ARG A 197 26.28 -5.32 -12.30
C ARG A 197 26.52 -6.71 -11.66
N GLU A 198 26.06 -6.96 -10.43
CA GLU A 198 26.20 -8.29 -9.81
C GLU A 198 25.15 -9.26 -10.38
N ARG A 199 25.51 -9.87 -11.53
CA ARG A 199 24.84 -10.97 -12.24
C ARG A 199 23.48 -10.59 -12.89
N GLN A 200 23.44 -10.53 -14.23
CA GLN A 200 22.23 -10.49 -15.08
C GLN A 200 20.90 -10.55 -14.31
N SER A 201 20.37 -9.38 -13.97
CA SER A 201 19.09 -9.07 -13.29
C SER A 201 18.52 -10.21 -12.42
N SER A 202 18.70 -10.09 -11.10
CA SER A 202 18.02 -10.94 -10.09
C SER A 202 16.61 -11.33 -10.56
N GLN A 203 16.23 -12.60 -10.45
CA GLN A 203 14.88 -13.07 -10.80
C GLN A 203 13.78 -12.24 -10.10
N TRP A 204 14.12 -11.63 -8.96
CA TRP A 204 13.26 -10.70 -8.26
C TRP A 204 13.01 -9.39 -9.05
N LEU A 205 14.04 -8.82 -9.68
CA LEU A 205 13.92 -7.61 -10.49
C LEU A 205 13.15 -7.81 -11.78
N LYS A 206 13.23 -9.00 -12.38
CA LYS A 206 12.47 -9.32 -13.60
C LYS A 206 10.96 -9.22 -13.41
N ARG A 207 10.47 -9.33 -12.18
CA ARG A 207 9.06 -9.11 -11.84
C ARG A 207 8.61 -7.67 -12.13
N PHE A 208 9.54 -6.72 -12.18
CA PHE A 208 9.28 -5.31 -12.46
C PHE A 208 9.64 -4.91 -13.89
N ALA A 209 9.93 -5.86 -14.78
CA ALA A 209 10.33 -5.57 -16.15
C ALA A 209 9.27 -4.77 -16.94
N PHE A 210 7.99 -4.89 -16.59
CA PHE A 210 6.90 -4.10 -17.15
C PHE A 210 7.06 -2.59 -16.92
N LEU A 211 7.88 -2.17 -15.95
CA LEU A 211 8.19 -0.76 -15.73
C LEU A 211 9.04 -0.15 -16.84
N GLU A 212 9.81 -0.95 -17.59
CA GLU A 212 10.63 -0.44 -18.69
C GLU A 212 9.77 0.36 -19.67
N ASP A 213 8.63 -0.19 -20.06
CA ASP A 213 7.70 0.46 -20.98
C ASP A 213 6.96 1.64 -20.34
N ILE A 214 6.70 1.59 -19.03
CA ILE A 214 5.96 2.63 -18.30
C ILE A 214 6.81 3.88 -18.08
N VAL A 215 8.10 3.71 -17.80
CA VAL A 215 9.01 4.81 -17.44
C VAL A 215 9.94 5.22 -18.58
N ALA A 216 9.80 4.63 -19.77
CA ALA A 216 10.65 4.90 -20.93
C ALA A 216 10.74 6.40 -21.28
N ASP A 217 9.61 7.11 -21.20
CA ASP A 217 9.51 8.53 -21.54
C ASP A 217 9.73 9.48 -20.35
N VAL A 218 10.03 8.94 -19.16
CA VAL A 218 10.32 9.76 -17.98
C VAL A 218 11.76 10.25 -18.08
N PRO A 219 12.01 11.57 -18.18
CA PRO A 219 13.36 12.09 -18.26
C PRO A 219 14.15 11.67 -17.01
N PRO A 220 15.43 11.25 -17.15
CA PRO A 220 16.26 10.99 -15.98
C PRO A 220 16.33 12.27 -15.14
N GLY A 221 16.08 12.13 -13.83
CA GLY A 221 16.08 13.28 -12.93
C GLY A 221 17.41 14.03 -13.00
N PRO A 222 17.43 15.37 -12.80
CA PRO A 222 18.68 16.09 -12.65
C PRO A 222 19.44 15.46 -11.49
N ASN A 223 20.66 14.96 -11.74
CA ASN A 223 21.62 14.41 -10.77
C ASN A 223 21.15 14.54 -9.33
N VAL A 224 20.55 13.46 -8.79
CA VAL A 224 20.18 13.24 -7.40
C VAL A 224 20.47 14.47 -6.53
N VAL A 225 19.50 15.38 -6.40
CA VAL A 225 19.42 16.11 -5.13
C VAL A 225 19.21 14.99 -4.14
N GLN A 226 20.26 14.62 -3.41
CA GLN A 226 20.08 13.80 -2.23
C GLN A 226 19.16 14.61 -1.35
N ARG A 227 17.85 14.32 -1.39
CA ARG A 227 16.94 14.81 -0.36
C ARG A 227 17.60 14.42 0.95
N PRO A 228 17.79 15.38 1.88
CA PRO A 228 18.67 15.17 3.00
C PRO A 228 18.22 13.92 3.73
N ARG A 229 19.07 12.88 3.70
CA ARG A 229 18.87 11.69 4.53
C ARG A 229 18.73 12.20 5.95
N SER A 230 17.68 11.80 6.65
CA SER A 230 17.55 12.08 8.07
C SER A 230 18.86 11.66 8.74
N PRO A 231 19.47 12.52 9.57
CA PRO A 231 20.77 12.23 10.15
C PRO A 231 20.67 10.90 10.89
N THR A 232 21.49 9.94 10.46
CA THR A 232 21.71 8.69 11.18
C THR A 232 22.09 9.07 12.60
N THR A 233 21.24 8.70 13.57
CA THR A 233 21.57 8.82 14.98
C THR A 233 22.89 8.08 15.20
N PRO A 234 23.94 8.72 15.73
CA PRO A 234 25.21 8.03 15.92
C PRO A 234 24.98 6.87 16.89
N THR A 235 25.41 5.68 16.47
CA THR A 235 25.49 4.49 17.31
C THR A 235 26.20 4.87 18.61
N PRO A 236 25.63 4.58 19.80
CA PRO A 236 26.33 4.88 21.04
C PRO A 236 27.66 4.12 21.05
N GLU A 237 28.73 4.88 21.19
CA GLU A 237 30.10 4.40 21.28
C GLU A 237 30.18 3.36 22.40
N ARG A 238 30.64 2.15 22.06
CA ARG A 238 30.87 1.09 23.05
C ARG A 238 31.85 1.62 24.10
N ALA A 239 31.37 1.76 25.33
CA ALA A 239 32.21 2.09 26.47
C ALA A 239 33.41 1.11 26.56
N PRO A 240 34.65 1.60 26.75
CA PRO A 240 35.80 0.72 26.89
C PRO A 240 35.68 -0.13 28.16
N PRO A 241 36.17 -1.38 28.15
CA PRO A 241 36.07 -2.26 29.31
C PRO A 241 36.80 -1.67 30.51
N SER A 242 36.10 -1.61 31.64
CA SER A 242 36.63 -1.15 32.93
C SER A 242 37.87 -1.97 33.33
N ARG A 243 39.02 -1.30 33.43
CA ARG A 243 40.22 -1.85 34.08
C ARG A 243 39.91 -2.12 35.55
N THR A 244 39.76 -3.39 35.91
CA THR A 244 39.85 -3.84 37.30
C THR A 244 41.27 -3.61 37.79
N THR A 245 41.46 -2.60 38.62
CA THR A 245 42.67 -2.40 39.42
C THR A 245 42.78 -3.52 40.43
N ARG A 246 43.72 -4.44 40.22
CA ARG A 246 44.23 -5.33 41.28
C ARG A 246 44.92 -4.44 42.33
N GLY A 247 44.40 -4.45 43.55
CA GLY A 247 45.04 -3.83 44.71
C GLY A 247 46.38 -4.52 45.05
N PRO A 248 47.33 -3.80 45.67
CA PRO A 248 48.68 -4.30 45.89
C PRO A 248 48.75 -5.25 47.08
N TRP A 249 49.55 -6.31 46.90
CA TRP A 249 50.01 -7.19 47.96
C TRP A 249 50.85 -6.42 48.98
N ARG A 250 50.55 -6.60 50.27
CA ARG A 250 51.48 -6.40 51.39
C ARG A 250 51.30 -7.58 52.36
N HIS A 251 52.43 -8.27 52.58
CA HIS A 251 52.82 -9.25 53.61
C HIS A 251 51.79 -10.21 54.18
#